data_AF-A0A7C5Z831-F1
#
_entry.id   AF-A0A7C5Z831-F1
#
_cell.length_a   1.000
_cell.length_b   1.000
_cell.length_c   1.000
_cell.angle_alpha   90.00
_cell.angle_beta   90.00
_cell.angle_gamma   90.00
#
_symmetry.space_group_name_H-M   'P 1'
#
loop_
_entity.id
_entity.type
_entity.pdbx_description
1 polymer ?
#
loop_
_entity_poly.entity_id
_entity_poly.type
_entity_poly.pdbx_seq_one_letter_code
_entity_poly.pdbx_strand_id
1 'polypeptide(L)'
;AVSYGSAVSQDFEDVAEAVSGMDLTAFFSQWLYRTDSSNPPAQPTYRFHGSSSKSGSDWLLALNTTQVGSGTPYVMPLDYEVVCQDHQTTTVRIQNSALSAVDTVNLGTSVPLEIDLDPDNWVLKYMGLSLNTVSLGRIPVNKPFAYRLHASFGTTPYTWSGGSGLPPGLTLASSGLITGTPTATGLYTFSVTVTDGASASRSATLTVEVTSDPLPEEVIVESRTSSGGLTPTPAYQETGTFGNTTSKSGAPGTVGSGARYSTQVGAKAAFRPAIPQAGLYDVYVTLDDRYSGPNNDANVGYVITNAGTPISGTVYLHPYTPGLRNKWLKIASGVPFQAGAAGTVGGVELTNVDGDGTGSNPQNRFCADAVKFVYVGPIPSEIGCWEHYEE
;
A
#
# COMPACT_ATOMS: atom_id res chain seq x y z
N ALA A 1 -1.77 -50.42 -17.37
CA ALA A 1 -3.06 -50.94 -17.82
C ALA A 1 -3.99 -51.01 -16.62
N VAL A 2 -5.14 -50.34 -16.66
CA VAL A 2 -6.33 -50.88 -15.99
C VAL A 2 -7.43 -50.89 -17.02
N SER A 3 -7.26 -51.76 -18.04
CA SER A 3 -8.25 -51.79 -19.13
C SER A 3 -9.56 -52.43 -18.70
N TYR A 4 -9.58 -53.32 -17.68
CA TYR A 4 -10.77 -53.99 -17.13
C TYR A 4 -10.49 -54.63 -15.74
N GLY A 5 -10.06 -53.86 -14.72
CA GLY A 5 -9.79 -54.37 -13.37
C GLY A 5 -10.08 -53.34 -12.27
N SER A 6 -10.14 -53.77 -11.00
CA SER A 6 -10.27 -52.87 -9.85
C SER A 6 -8.94 -52.18 -9.54
N ALA A 7 -8.91 -50.85 -9.57
CA ALA A 7 -7.75 -50.06 -9.15
C ALA A 7 -7.78 -49.83 -7.64
N VAL A 8 -6.62 -49.83 -7.00
CA VAL A 8 -6.45 -49.41 -5.60
C VAL A 8 -5.96 -47.96 -5.54
N SER A 9 -6.11 -47.33 -4.37
CA SER A 9 -5.66 -45.97 -4.08
C SER A 9 -4.22 -45.68 -4.52
N GLN A 10 -3.32 -46.63 -4.31
CA GLN A 10 -1.91 -46.53 -4.72
C GLN A 10 -1.75 -46.44 -6.24
N ASP A 11 -2.54 -47.18 -7.02
CA ASP A 11 -2.46 -47.13 -8.48
C ASP A 11 -2.81 -45.74 -9.01
N PHE A 12 -3.71 -45.03 -8.31
CA PHE A 12 -4.10 -43.68 -8.66
C PHE A 12 -3.06 -42.65 -8.22
N GLU A 13 -2.48 -42.80 -7.03
CA GLU A 13 -1.35 -42.00 -6.56
C GLU A 13 -0.17 -42.06 -7.53
N ASP A 14 0.30 -43.27 -7.88
CA ASP A 14 1.42 -43.49 -8.79
C ASP A 14 1.20 -42.81 -10.16
N VAL A 15 -0.03 -42.89 -10.70
CA VAL A 15 -0.38 -42.24 -11.96
C VAL A 15 -0.43 -40.71 -11.80
N ALA A 16 -0.98 -40.20 -10.70
CA ALA A 16 -1.07 -38.77 -10.44
C ALA A 16 0.33 -38.14 -10.28
N GLU A 17 1.23 -38.80 -9.54
CA GLU A 17 2.62 -38.37 -9.39
C GLU A 17 3.38 -38.45 -10.72
N ALA A 18 3.21 -39.54 -11.48
CA ALA A 18 3.88 -39.69 -12.78
C ALA A 18 3.45 -38.63 -13.81
N VAL A 19 2.18 -38.21 -13.79
CA VAL A 19 1.65 -37.18 -14.69
C VAL A 19 2.01 -35.77 -14.22
N SER A 20 1.93 -35.50 -12.91
CA SER A 20 2.17 -34.17 -12.34
C SER A 20 3.65 -33.86 -12.14
N GLY A 21 4.49 -34.87 -11.97
CA GLY A 21 5.90 -34.73 -11.55
C GLY A 21 6.06 -34.27 -10.10
N MET A 22 5.00 -34.32 -9.28
CA MET A 22 5.00 -33.91 -7.88
C MET A 22 4.96 -35.13 -6.96
N ASP A 23 5.58 -35.02 -5.78
CA ASP A 23 5.38 -35.97 -4.67
C ASP A 23 4.04 -35.64 -3.99
N LEU A 24 3.09 -36.57 -4.10
CA LEU A 24 1.72 -36.47 -3.59
C LEU A 24 1.50 -37.40 -2.40
N THR A 25 2.55 -38.06 -1.89
CA THR A 25 2.47 -39.00 -0.75
C THR A 25 1.72 -38.41 0.43
N ALA A 26 2.01 -37.16 0.79
CA ALA A 26 1.34 -36.49 1.92
C ALA A 26 -0.14 -36.20 1.63
N PHE A 27 -0.48 -35.81 0.40
CA PHE A 27 -1.88 -35.63 -0.03
C PHE A 27 -2.66 -36.94 0.14
N PHE A 28 -2.14 -38.03 -0.42
CA PHE A 28 -2.82 -39.32 -0.37
C PHE A 28 -2.90 -39.91 1.04
N SER A 29 -1.83 -39.85 1.82
CA SER A 29 -1.78 -40.46 3.16
C SER A 29 -2.41 -39.61 4.28
N GLN A 30 -2.49 -38.29 4.12
CA GLN A 30 -2.99 -37.39 5.17
C GLN A 30 -4.36 -36.82 4.84
N TRP A 31 -4.63 -36.50 3.57
CA TRP A 31 -5.83 -35.80 3.16
C TRP A 31 -6.89 -36.73 2.57
N LEU A 32 -6.48 -37.76 1.82
CA LEU A 32 -7.42 -38.69 1.19
C LEU A 32 -7.62 -40.01 1.96
N TYR A 33 -6.55 -40.64 2.46
CA TYR A 33 -6.56 -41.95 3.08
C TYR A 33 -5.85 -41.93 4.44
N ARG A 34 -6.55 -41.53 5.51
CA ARG A 34 -5.95 -41.53 6.87
C ARG A 34 -5.93 -42.92 7.50
N THR A 35 -4.85 -43.20 8.23
CA THR A 35 -4.62 -44.46 8.96
C THR A 35 -4.89 -44.38 10.46
N ASP A 36 -5.35 -43.23 10.98
CA ASP A 36 -5.64 -43.04 12.40
C ASP A 36 -7.08 -43.41 12.78
N SER A 37 -7.26 -43.84 14.03
CA SER A 37 -8.48 -44.51 14.51
C SER A 37 -9.51 -43.59 15.19
N SER A 38 -9.39 -42.26 15.07
CA SER A 38 -10.28 -41.30 15.71
C SER A 38 -11.48 -40.93 14.81
N ASN A 39 -12.70 -40.90 15.37
CA ASN A 39 -13.94 -40.62 14.64
C ASN A 39 -14.84 -39.65 15.45
N PRO A 40 -15.26 -38.48 14.90
CA PRO A 40 -14.84 -37.95 13.60
C PRO A 40 -13.38 -37.49 13.63
N PRO A 41 -12.70 -37.47 12.48
CA PRO A 41 -11.31 -37.03 12.40
C PRO A 41 -11.21 -35.55 12.76
N ALA A 42 -10.25 -35.18 13.62
CA ALA A 42 -9.90 -33.78 13.79
C ALA A 42 -9.13 -33.32 12.53
N GLN A 43 -9.76 -32.49 11.71
CA GLN A 43 -9.06 -31.79 10.64
C GLN A 43 -8.21 -30.66 11.27
N PRO A 44 -6.98 -30.42 10.77
CA PRO A 44 -6.17 -29.33 11.29
C PRO A 44 -6.88 -27.99 11.06
N THR A 45 -7.05 -27.23 12.13
CA THR A 45 -7.44 -25.82 12.03
C THR A 45 -6.18 -25.02 11.77
N TYR A 46 -6.15 -24.25 10.69
CA TYR A 46 -5.02 -23.40 10.38
C TYR A 46 -5.25 -21.98 10.88
N ARG A 47 -4.23 -21.39 11.50
CA ARG A 47 -4.19 -19.96 11.80
C ARG A 47 -3.08 -19.33 11.00
N PHE A 48 -3.40 -18.24 10.32
CA PHE A 48 -2.46 -17.48 9.52
C PHE A 48 -2.42 -16.04 9.99
N HIS A 49 -1.24 -15.43 9.99
CA HIS A 49 -1.09 -14.02 10.28
C HIS A 49 0.01 -13.46 9.39
N GLY A 50 -0.32 -12.41 8.62
CA GLY A 50 0.65 -11.67 7.82
C GLY A 50 1.11 -10.42 8.55
N SER A 51 2.41 -10.15 8.55
CA SER A 51 2.94 -8.85 9.00
C SER A 51 4.03 -8.35 8.08
N SER A 52 4.00 -7.06 7.80
CA SER A 52 5.05 -6.41 7.02
C SER A 52 5.95 -5.59 7.89
N SER A 53 7.24 -5.70 7.63
CA SER A 53 8.25 -4.85 8.25
C SER A 53 9.17 -4.28 7.18
N LYS A 54 9.71 -3.09 7.43
CA LYS A 54 10.70 -2.47 6.57
C LYS A 54 12.10 -2.79 7.09
N SER A 55 12.94 -3.38 6.24
CA SER A 55 14.35 -3.68 6.50
C SER A 55 15.22 -2.95 5.47
N GLY A 56 15.76 -1.78 5.84
CA GLY A 56 16.51 -0.94 4.90
C GLY A 56 15.60 -0.37 3.82
N SER A 57 15.92 -0.64 2.54
CA SER A 57 15.06 -0.30 1.39
C SER A 57 13.91 -1.29 1.19
N ASP A 58 14.01 -2.48 1.79
CA ASP A 58 13.19 -3.62 1.43
C ASP A 58 12.03 -3.81 2.40
N TRP A 59 10.94 -4.38 1.89
CA TRP A 59 9.77 -4.82 2.63
C TRP A 59 9.82 -6.33 2.77
N LEU A 60 9.84 -6.77 4.03
CA LEU A 60 9.75 -8.18 4.39
C LEU A 60 8.33 -8.46 4.84
N LEU A 61 7.71 -9.45 4.22
CA LEU A 61 6.44 -10.01 4.63
C LEU A 61 6.70 -11.30 5.42
N ALA A 62 6.35 -11.31 6.69
CA ALA A 62 6.35 -12.48 7.54
C ALA A 62 4.96 -13.12 7.56
N LEU A 63 4.87 -14.35 7.10
CA LEU A 63 3.67 -15.19 7.08
C LEU A 63 3.79 -16.23 8.20
N ASN A 64 3.08 -15.98 9.29
CA ASN A 64 2.98 -16.90 10.41
C ASN A 64 1.87 -17.91 10.11
N THR A 65 2.18 -19.20 10.16
CA THR A 65 1.18 -20.27 10.09
C THR A 65 1.24 -21.14 11.33
N THR A 66 0.09 -21.52 11.88
CA THR A 66 -0.03 -22.48 12.97
C THR A 66 -1.12 -23.50 12.65
N GLN A 67 -0.82 -24.79 12.79
CA GLN A 67 -1.80 -25.88 12.75
C GLN A 67 -2.23 -26.24 14.17
N VAL A 68 -3.53 -26.33 14.40
CA VAL A 68 -4.14 -26.66 15.68
C VAL A 68 -4.98 -27.92 15.53
N GLY A 69 -4.88 -28.84 16.50
CA GLY A 69 -5.77 -30.01 16.60
C GLY A 69 -5.17 -31.33 16.11
N SER A 70 -4.08 -31.31 15.34
CA SER A 70 -3.33 -32.51 14.97
C SER A 70 -2.04 -32.61 15.77
N GLY A 71 -1.79 -33.72 16.46
CA GLY A 71 -0.50 -33.94 17.15
C GLY A 71 0.69 -34.04 16.19
N THR A 72 0.44 -34.15 14.89
CA THR A 72 1.41 -34.24 13.79
C THR A 72 1.10 -33.19 12.72
N PRO A 73 2.11 -32.55 12.11
CA PRO A 73 1.88 -31.55 11.07
C PRO A 73 1.37 -32.18 9.78
N TYR A 74 0.36 -31.54 9.21
CA TYR A 74 -0.11 -31.76 7.85
C TYR A 74 0.82 -31.07 6.86
N VAL A 75 1.04 -31.71 5.72
CA VAL A 75 1.83 -31.11 4.63
C VAL A 75 0.88 -30.65 3.52
N MET A 76 0.95 -29.37 3.17
CA MET A 76 0.20 -28.81 2.05
C MET A 76 0.86 -27.54 1.46
N PRO A 77 0.89 -27.42 0.11
CA PRO A 77 1.22 -26.15 -0.52
C PRO A 77 0.06 -25.15 -0.33
N LEU A 78 0.41 -23.92 0.02
CA LEU A 78 -0.52 -22.81 0.16
C LEU A 78 -0.06 -21.65 -0.70
N ASP A 79 -1.00 -21.09 -1.46
CA ASP A 79 -0.77 -19.90 -2.26
C ASP A 79 -1.24 -18.67 -1.51
N TYR A 80 -0.43 -17.63 -1.53
CA TYR A 80 -0.72 -16.31 -1.01
C TYR A 80 -0.59 -15.33 -2.15
N GLU A 81 -1.65 -14.63 -2.49
CA GLU A 81 -1.58 -13.48 -3.37
C GLU A 81 -1.32 -12.23 -2.53
N VAL A 82 -0.17 -11.60 -2.74
CA VAL A 82 0.18 -10.34 -2.08
C VAL A 82 -0.17 -9.20 -3.03
N VAL A 83 -1.19 -8.42 -2.68
CA VAL A 83 -1.54 -7.19 -3.38
C VAL A 83 -0.66 -6.07 -2.86
N CYS A 84 0.17 -5.52 -3.73
CA CYS A 84 1.01 -4.38 -3.42
C CYS A 84 0.28 -3.08 -3.72
N GLN A 85 0.78 -1.98 -3.17
CA GLN A 85 0.17 -0.67 -3.30
C GLN A 85 0.11 -0.13 -4.74
N ASP A 86 1.04 -0.53 -5.61
CA ASP A 86 0.98 -0.26 -7.04
C ASP A 86 -0.09 -1.11 -7.77
N HIS A 87 -0.90 -1.85 -6.99
CA HIS A 87 -1.90 -2.81 -7.42
C HIS A 87 -1.31 -3.98 -8.23
N GLN A 88 0.02 -4.15 -8.20
CA GLN A 88 0.62 -5.37 -8.72
C GLN A 88 0.42 -6.48 -7.69
N THR A 89 0.13 -7.68 -8.19
CA THR A 89 0.01 -8.86 -7.34
C THR A 89 1.25 -9.74 -7.49
N THR A 90 1.67 -10.35 -6.38
CA THR A 90 2.73 -11.35 -6.37
C THR A 90 2.22 -12.59 -5.67
N THR A 91 2.26 -13.72 -6.35
CA THR A 91 1.90 -15.01 -5.75
C THR A 91 3.12 -15.62 -5.06
N VAL A 92 2.95 -15.99 -3.80
CA VAL A 92 3.92 -16.72 -2.99
C VAL A 92 3.33 -18.08 -2.68
N ARG A 93 4.03 -19.16 -3.05
CA ARG A 93 3.68 -20.51 -2.65
C ARG A 93 4.55 -20.95 -1.48
N ILE A 94 3.93 -21.31 -0.36
CA ILE A 94 4.61 -21.84 0.82
C ILE A 94 4.23 -23.31 1.01
N GLN A 95 5.23 -24.15 1.25
CA GLN A 95 5.01 -25.52 1.68
C GLN A 95 4.84 -25.56 3.19
N ASN A 96 3.59 -25.64 3.63
CA ASN A 96 3.31 -25.78 5.05
C ASN A 96 3.57 -27.23 5.47
N SER A 97 4.49 -27.45 6.41
CA SER A 97 4.90 -28.79 6.85
C SER A 97 5.19 -28.89 8.36
N ALA A 98 4.83 -27.85 9.12
CA ALA A 98 5.09 -27.75 10.56
C ALA A 98 3.86 -27.25 11.31
N LEU A 99 3.73 -27.67 12.58
CA LEU A 99 2.64 -27.22 13.45
C LEU A 99 2.68 -25.72 13.71
N SER A 100 3.86 -25.09 13.61
CA SER A 100 3.99 -23.65 13.59
C SER A 100 5.23 -23.27 12.78
N ALA A 101 5.08 -22.34 11.84
CA ALA A 101 6.15 -21.84 11.00
C ALA A 101 6.00 -20.33 10.75
N VAL A 102 7.14 -19.67 10.51
CA VAL A 102 7.18 -18.29 10.06
C VAL A 102 7.99 -18.25 8.78
N ASP A 103 7.32 -17.96 7.67
CA ASP A 103 7.95 -17.85 6.36
C ASP A 103 8.11 -16.38 6.01
N THR A 104 9.31 -15.98 5.60
CA THR A 104 9.61 -14.58 5.26
C THR A 104 9.79 -14.44 3.75
N VAL A 105 9.01 -13.55 3.15
CA VAL A 105 9.06 -13.19 1.74
C VAL A 105 9.66 -11.80 1.63
N ASN A 106 10.73 -11.65 0.85
CA ASN A 106 11.24 -10.33 0.49
C ASN A 106 10.45 -9.82 -0.72
N LEU A 107 9.65 -8.77 -0.52
CA LEU A 107 8.88 -8.10 -1.57
C LEU A 107 9.70 -7.03 -2.30
N GLY A 108 11.00 -6.97 -2.01
CA GLY A 108 11.88 -5.91 -2.42
C GLY A 108 11.27 -4.61 -1.96
N THR A 109 10.85 -3.80 -2.90
CA THR A 109 10.52 -2.41 -2.65
C THR A 109 9.02 -2.14 -2.65
N SER A 110 8.26 -3.16 -3.00
CA SER A 110 6.81 -3.13 -3.09
C SER A 110 6.21 -3.12 -1.69
N VAL A 111 5.27 -2.20 -1.45
CA VAL A 111 4.56 -2.12 -0.17
C VAL A 111 3.38 -3.06 -0.21
N PRO A 112 3.37 -4.12 0.62
CA PRO A 112 2.21 -4.98 0.70
C PRO A 112 1.04 -4.21 1.35
N LEU A 113 -0.13 -4.32 0.74
CA LEU A 113 -1.37 -3.67 1.17
C LEU A 113 -2.38 -4.69 1.68
N GLU A 114 -2.50 -5.80 0.96
CA GLU A 114 -3.44 -6.88 1.24
C GLU A 114 -2.76 -8.21 0.89
N ILE A 115 -3.17 -9.26 1.59
CA ILE A 115 -2.79 -10.63 1.28
C ILE A 115 -4.09 -11.40 1.19
N ASP A 116 -4.27 -12.07 0.06
CA ASP A 116 -5.31 -13.07 -0.08
C ASP A 116 -4.66 -14.45 0.05
N LEU A 117 -5.24 -15.30 0.89
CA LEU A 117 -4.75 -16.65 1.08
C LEU A 117 -5.67 -17.58 0.31
N ASP A 118 -5.07 -18.42 -0.52
CA ASP A 118 -5.78 -19.31 -1.42
C ASP A 118 -6.85 -18.59 -2.27
N PRO A 119 -6.44 -17.61 -3.11
CA PRO A 119 -7.38 -16.83 -3.92
C PRO A 119 -8.24 -17.69 -4.85
N ASP A 120 -7.73 -18.84 -5.29
CA ASP A 120 -8.42 -19.77 -6.18
C ASP A 120 -9.29 -20.80 -5.43
N ASN A 121 -9.26 -20.80 -4.09
CA ASN A 121 -9.98 -21.73 -3.21
C ASN A 121 -9.76 -23.21 -3.58
N TRP A 122 -8.55 -23.57 -4.02
CA TRP A 122 -8.20 -24.94 -4.42
C TRP A 122 -7.93 -25.87 -3.23
N VAL A 123 -7.59 -25.33 -2.05
CA VAL A 123 -7.13 -26.10 -0.88
C VAL A 123 -7.97 -25.75 0.34
N LEU A 124 -8.22 -24.48 0.60
CA LEU A 124 -8.98 -23.99 1.74
C LEU A 124 -10.42 -23.69 1.33
N LYS A 125 -11.37 -24.47 1.86
CA LYS A 125 -12.78 -24.36 1.49
C LYS A 125 -13.58 -23.34 2.33
N TYR A 126 -13.17 -23.11 3.58
CA TYR A 126 -13.85 -22.22 4.54
C TYR A 126 -12.90 -21.31 5.33
N MET A 127 -12.64 -20.12 4.80
CA MET A 127 -11.85 -19.14 5.53
C MET A 127 -12.69 -18.44 6.60
N GLY A 128 -12.26 -18.53 7.87
CA GLY A 128 -12.97 -17.90 8.97
C GLY A 128 -12.70 -16.41 9.03
N LEU A 129 -13.68 -15.69 9.60
CA LEU A 129 -13.65 -14.24 9.75
C LEU A 129 -12.30 -13.75 10.29
N SER A 130 -11.72 -12.76 9.60
CA SER A 130 -10.48 -12.06 9.96
C SER A 130 -10.72 -10.58 10.18
N LEU A 131 -9.91 -9.99 11.06
CA LEU A 131 -9.84 -8.56 11.30
C LEU A 131 -8.47 -8.05 10.86
N ASN A 132 -8.43 -7.18 9.84
CA ASN A 132 -7.20 -6.79 9.15
C ASN A 132 -6.62 -5.46 9.66
N THR A 133 -7.41 -4.64 10.36
CA THR A 133 -6.95 -3.37 10.92
C THR A 133 -6.33 -3.58 12.30
N VAL A 134 -5.08 -3.15 12.51
CA VAL A 134 -4.40 -3.25 13.83
C VAL A 134 -3.98 -1.92 14.45
N SER A 135 -3.92 -0.86 13.66
CA SER A 135 -3.69 0.51 14.14
C SER A 135 -4.30 1.52 13.19
N LEU A 136 -4.77 2.65 13.73
CA LEU A 136 -5.23 3.80 12.96
C LEU A 136 -4.10 4.80 12.72
N GLY A 137 -2.92 4.55 13.29
CA GLY A 137 -1.77 5.45 13.20
C GLY A 137 -1.95 6.72 14.02
N ARG A 138 -1.47 7.83 13.48
CA ARG A 138 -1.50 9.16 14.12
C ARG A 138 -2.54 10.03 13.42
N ILE A 139 -3.35 10.75 14.18
CA ILE A 139 -4.41 11.62 13.66
C ILE A 139 -4.34 13.02 14.31
N PRO A 140 -4.75 14.10 13.62
CA PRO A 140 -4.67 15.44 14.18
C PRO A 140 -5.86 15.73 15.11
N VAL A 141 -5.60 16.41 16.23
CA VAL A 141 -6.67 16.92 17.11
C VAL A 141 -7.50 17.99 16.39
N ASN A 142 -8.79 18.06 16.68
CA ASN A 142 -9.75 19.03 16.14
C ASN A 142 -9.95 19.00 14.61
N LYS A 143 -9.66 17.86 13.97
CA LYS A 143 -9.93 17.66 12.54
C LYS A 143 -10.94 16.52 12.31
N PRO A 144 -11.86 16.65 11.34
CA PRO A 144 -12.71 15.54 10.95
C PRO A 144 -11.84 14.34 10.55
N PHE A 145 -12.21 13.17 11.05
CA PHE A 145 -11.55 11.91 10.77
C PHE A 145 -12.61 10.89 10.35
N ALA A 146 -12.29 10.10 9.33
CA ALA A 146 -13.10 8.99 8.88
C ALA A 146 -12.17 7.84 8.50
N TYR A 147 -12.36 6.68 9.10
CA TYR A 147 -11.57 5.49 8.84
C TYR A 147 -12.45 4.25 8.87
N ARG A 148 -12.32 3.40 7.86
CA ARG A 148 -13.09 2.16 7.78
C ARG A 148 -12.24 1.02 8.29
N LEU A 149 -12.78 0.26 9.23
CA LEU A 149 -12.19 -1.01 9.65
C LEU A 149 -12.41 -2.05 8.55
N HIS A 150 -11.40 -2.89 8.34
CA HIS A 150 -11.41 -3.93 7.33
C HIS A 150 -11.45 -5.31 7.99
N ALA A 151 -12.35 -6.13 7.47
CA ALA A 151 -12.45 -7.55 7.76
C ALA A 151 -12.59 -8.29 6.43
N SER A 152 -12.09 -9.51 6.41
CA SER A 152 -12.10 -10.37 5.23
C SER A 152 -12.51 -11.77 5.65
N PHE A 153 -13.00 -12.55 4.68
CA PHE A 153 -13.58 -13.89 4.86
C PHE A 153 -14.77 -13.98 5.83
N GLY A 154 -15.25 -15.20 6.06
CA GLY A 154 -16.54 -15.42 6.70
C GLY A 154 -17.72 -15.05 5.79
N THR A 155 -18.91 -14.98 6.37
CA THR A 155 -20.15 -14.73 5.62
C THR A 155 -20.52 -13.26 5.69
N THR A 156 -20.62 -12.56 4.56
CA THR A 156 -21.15 -11.19 4.56
C THR A 156 -22.65 -11.17 4.89
N PRO A 157 -23.18 -10.11 5.54
CA PRO A 157 -22.53 -8.85 5.89
C PRO A 157 -21.74 -8.90 7.22
N TYR A 158 -20.74 -8.02 7.34
CA TYR A 158 -19.99 -7.82 8.58
C TYR A 158 -20.62 -6.73 9.45
N THR A 159 -20.66 -6.98 10.75
CA THR A 159 -21.14 -6.04 11.76
C THR A 159 -20.05 -5.79 12.81
N TRP A 160 -19.88 -4.53 13.20
CA TRP A 160 -18.82 -4.12 14.11
C TRP A 160 -19.38 -3.61 15.44
N SER A 161 -18.65 -3.87 16.52
CA SER A 161 -18.98 -3.39 17.86
C SER A 161 -17.71 -3.07 18.66
N GLY A 162 -17.88 -2.48 19.84
CA GLY A 162 -16.79 -2.03 20.71
C GLY A 162 -16.50 -0.54 20.57
N GLY A 163 -15.22 -0.17 20.49
CA GLY A 163 -14.79 1.23 20.43
C GLY A 163 -14.68 1.93 21.79
N SER A 164 -14.85 1.20 22.90
CA SER A 164 -14.55 1.72 24.23
C SER A 164 -13.06 2.05 24.33
N GLY A 165 -12.72 3.30 24.63
CA GLY A 165 -11.33 3.79 24.64
C GLY A 165 -10.91 4.56 23.39
N LEU A 166 -11.80 4.72 22.39
CA LEU A 166 -11.58 5.65 21.30
C LEU A 166 -11.31 7.07 21.83
N PRO A 167 -10.51 7.88 21.10
CA PRO A 167 -10.33 9.28 21.41
C PRO A 167 -11.68 10.01 21.59
N PRO A 168 -11.81 10.91 22.59
CA PRO A 168 -13.01 11.72 22.77
C PRO A 168 -13.37 12.43 21.46
N GLY A 169 -14.62 12.28 21.02
CA GLY A 169 -15.13 12.87 19.78
C GLY A 169 -15.06 11.94 18.55
N LEU A 170 -14.51 10.73 18.68
CA LEU A 170 -14.64 9.66 17.69
C LEU A 170 -15.69 8.63 18.11
N THR A 171 -16.35 8.02 17.12
CA THR A 171 -17.36 6.99 17.30
C THR A 171 -17.20 5.88 16.27
N LEU A 172 -17.51 4.63 16.65
CA LEU A 172 -17.54 3.48 15.76
C LEU A 172 -19.00 3.15 15.38
N ALA A 173 -19.29 3.10 14.09
CA ALA A 173 -20.56 2.60 13.57
C ALA A 173 -20.53 1.09 13.35
N SER A 174 -21.71 0.45 13.34
CA SER A 174 -21.84 -1.00 13.08
C SER A 174 -21.39 -1.44 11.69
N SER A 175 -21.23 -0.50 10.75
CA SER A 175 -20.63 -0.72 9.44
C SER A 175 -19.10 -0.83 9.45
N GLY A 176 -18.46 -0.63 10.61
CA GLY A 176 -17.01 -0.57 10.75
C GLY A 176 -16.42 0.81 10.47
N LEU A 177 -17.25 1.82 10.21
CA LEU A 177 -16.79 3.18 9.97
C LEU A 177 -16.57 3.92 11.31
N ILE A 178 -15.33 4.31 11.58
CA ILE A 178 -14.95 5.22 12.67
C ILE A 178 -15.00 6.64 12.14
N THR A 179 -15.82 7.50 12.75
CA THR A 179 -15.96 8.91 12.35
C THR A 179 -16.02 9.85 13.54
N GLY A 180 -15.66 11.10 13.30
CA GLY A 180 -15.84 12.19 14.25
C GLY A 180 -14.68 13.18 14.20
N THR A 181 -14.53 13.95 15.28
CA THR A 181 -13.46 14.94 15.42
C THR A 181 -12.82 14.73 16.79
N PRO A 182 -11.57 14.23 16.89
CA PRO A 182 -10.94 13.97 18.17
C PRO A 182 -10.65 15.31 18.89
N THR A 183 -11.00 15.43 20.17
CA THR A 183 -10.92 16.71 20.89
C THR A 183 -9.75 16.79 21.87
N ALA A 184 -9.02 15.69 22.08
CA ALA A 184 -7.92 15.62 23.02
C ALA A 184 -6.74 14.84 22.43
N THR A 185 -5.54 15.33 22.67
CA THR A 185 -4.29 14.66 22.29
C THR A 185 -3.99 13.50 23.25
N GLY A 186 -3.28 12.50 22.76
CA GLY A 186 -2.88 11.34 23.54
C GLY A 186 -2.80 10.06 22.73
N LEU A 187 -2.18 9.03 23.30
CA LEU A 187 -2.23 7.68 22.78
C LEU A 187 -3.46 6.98 23.36
N TYR A 188 -4.35 6.53 22.48
CA TYR A 188 -5.57 5.84 22.83
C TYR A 188 -5.47 4.38 22.39
N THR A 189 -5.90 3.48 23.26
CA THR A 189 -5.99 2.04 22.99
C THR A 189 -7.43 1.62 23.17
N PHE A 190 -7.99 0.91 22.19
CA PHE A 190 -9.39 0.51 22.19
C PHE A 190 -9.57 -0.85 21.54
N SER A 191 -10.60 -1.59 21.96
CA SER A 191 -10.91 -2.89 21.40
C SER A 191 -12.12 -2.82 20.47
N VAL A 192 -12.07 -3.56 19.38
CA VAL A 192 -13.16 -3.71 18.41
C VAL A 192 -13.46 -5.19 18.20
N THR A 193 -14.70 -5.51 17.87
CA THR A 193 -15.15 -6.85 17.51
C THR A 193 -15.88 -6.79 16.19
N VAL A 194 -15.50 -7.66 15.25
CA VAL A 194 -16.23 -7.92 14.01
C VAL A 194 -17.00 -9.23 14.13
N THR A 195 -18.24 -9.24 13.67
CA THR A 195 -19.12 -10.40 13.61
C THR A 195 -19.66 -10.56 12.19
N ASP A 196 -19.58 -11.76 11.64
CA ASP A 196 -20.07 -12.07 10.30
C ASP A 196 -21.54 -12.56 10.31
N GLY A 197 -22.13 -12.74 9.13
CA GLY A 197 -23.49 -13.22 8.94
C GLY A 197 -23.74 -14.65 9.39
N ALA A 198 -22.68 -15.45 9.60
CA ALA A 198 -22.72 -16.78 10.19
C ALA A 198 -22.51 -16.76 11.72
N SER A 199 -22.47 -15.56 12.32
CA SER A 199 -22.25 -15.31 13.75
C SER A 199 -20.84 -15.66 14.28
N ALA A 200 -19.88 -15.91 13.40
CA ALA A 200 -18.47 -15.97 13.80
C ALA A 200 -18.00 -14.57 14.23
N SER A 201 -17.16 -14.48 15.26
CA SER A 201 -16.69 -13.19 15.79
C SER A 201 -15.20 -13.17 16.07
N ARG A 202 -14.56 -12.03 15.81
CA ARG A 202 -13.14 -11.76 16.15
C ARG A 202 -12.98 -10.41 16.82
N SER A 203 -12.08 -10.35 17.79
CA SER A 203 -11.74 -9.12 18.50
C SER A 203 -10.27 -8.76 18.33
N ALA A 204 -9.98 -7.47 18.22
CA ALA A 204 -8.62 -6.94 18.19
C ALA A 204 -8.51 -5.69 19.06
N THR A 205 -7.31 -5.44 19.56
CA THR A 205 -6.96 -4.21 20.28
C THR A 205 -6.16 -3.31 19.34
N LEU A 206 -6.69 -2.11 19.10
CA LEU A 206 -6.16 -1.12 18.19
C LEU A 206 -5.60 0.06 18.97
N THR A 207 -4.66 0.76 18.35
CA THR A 207 -4.10 2.00 18.87
C THR A 207 -4.30 3.16 17.90
N VAL A 208 -4.44 4.36 18.45
CA VAL A 208 -4.44 5.62 17.70
C VAL A 208 -3.77 6.71 18.53
N GLU A 209 -2.84 7.45 17.91
CA GLU A 209 -2.19 8.59 18.54
C GLU A 209 -2.83 9.88 18.04
N VAL A 210 -3.46 10.65 18.92
CA VAL A 210 -3.96 11.99 18.58
C VAL A 210 -2.90 13.03 18.90
N THR A 211 -2.50 13.82 17.92
CA THR A 211 -1.39 14.77 18.04
C THR A 211 -1.86 16.21 17.87
N SER A 212 -1.18 17.14 18.55
CA SER A 212 -1.37 18.59 18.40
C SER A 212 -0.64 19.14 17.18
N ASP A 213 0.27 18.36 16.61
CA ASP A 213 0.92 18.73 15.36
C ASP A 213 -0.16 18.67 14.29
N PRO A 214 -0.42 19.75 13.52
CA PRO A 214 -1.18 19.55 12.31
C PRO A 214 -0.31 18.61 11.49
N LEU A 215 -0.71 17.34 11.38
CA LEU A 215 -0.31 16.57 10.21
C LEU A 215 -0.61 17.52 9.05
N PRO A 216 0.39 17.96 8.28
CA PRO A 216 0.08 18.67 7.08
C PRO A 216 -0.68 17.65 6.26
N GLU A 217 -2.01 17.77 6.30
CA GLU A 217 -2.92 17.07 5.43
C GLU A 217 -2.41 17.23 4.00
N GLU A 218 -1.71 18.33 3.72
CA GLU A 218 -0.96 18.59 2.51
C GLU A 218 0.44 19.15 2.81
N VAL A 219 1.51 18.42 2.47
CA VAL A 219 2.87 18.98 2.39
C VAL A 219 3.07 19.54 1.00
N ILE A 220 3.26 20.85 0.86
CA ILE A 220 3.50 21.50 -0.42
C ILE A 220 4.95 21.93 -0.50
N VAL A 221 5.62 21.52 -1.58
CA VAL A 221 6.96 21.99 -1.94
C VAL A 221 6.87 22.74 -3.24
N GLU A 222 7.41 23.94 -3.25
CA GLU A 222 7.37 24.85 -4.36
C GLU A 222 8.76 25.04 -4.96
N SER A 223 8.85 25.25 -6.28
CA SER A 223 10.12 25.54 -6.96
C SER A 223 10.75 26.87 -6.54
N ARG A 224 9.99 27.73 -5.82
CA ARG A 224 10.42 28.99 -5.19
C ARG A 224 9.60 29.31 -3.94
N THR A 225 10.19 30.06 -3.01
CA THR A 225 9.46 30.69 -1.89
C THR A 225 8.93 32.09 -2.27
N SER A 226 8.02 32.64 -1.46
CA SER A 226 7.22 33.85 -1.70
C SER A 226 7.99 35.18 -1.87
N SER A 227 9.33 35.17 -1.95
CA SER A 227 10.17 36.37 -2.15
C SER A 227 11.16 36.25 -3.33
N GLY A 228 10.98 35.28 -4.23
CA GLY A 228 11.72 35.23 -5.50
C GLY A 228 13.16 34.73 -5.42
N GLY A 229 13.64 34.36 -4.22
CA GLY A 229 14.92 33.67 -4.05
C GLY A 229 14.79 32.18 -4.28
N LEU A 230 15.64 31.63 -5.15
CA LEU A 230 16.04 30.23 -5.06
C LEU A 230 17.17 30.18 -4.04
N THR A 231 16.85 30.05 -2.76
CA THR A 231 17.83 29.36 -1.91
C THR A 231 17.70 27.89 -2.28
N PRO A 232 18.79 27.18 -2.64
CA PRO A 232 18.78 25.73 -2.63
C PRO A 232 18.37 25.31 -1.23
N THR A 233 17.08 25.03 -1.07
CA THR A 233 16.58 24.45 0.16
C THR A 233 16.72 22.94 -0.03
N PRO A 234 16.98 22.16 1.03
CA PRO A 234 16.99 20.70 0.90
C PRO A 234 15.72 20.16 0.24
N ALA A 235 14.63 20.93 0.26
CA ALA A 235 13.35 20.58 -0.33
C ALA A 235 13.25 20.74 -1.86
N TYR A 236 14.07 21.57 -2.51
CA TYR A 236 13.99 21.78 -3.96
C TYR A 236 15.36 21.94 -4.61
N GLN A 237 15.63 21.17 -5.66
CA GLN A 237 16.88 21.17 -6.40
C GLN A 237 16.64 21.12 -7.92
N GLU A 238 17.52 21.78 -8.68
CA GLU A 238 17.48 21.83 -10.14
C GLU A 238 18.76 21.19 -10.72
N THR A 239 18.62 20.45 -11.80
CA THR A 239 19.76 19.98 -12.63
C THR A 239 19.53 20.44 -14.07
N GLY A 240 20.51 21.15 -14.64
CA GLY A 240 20.39 21.78 -15.96
C GLY A 240 20.07 23.28 -15.86
N THR A 241 19.70 23.88 -16.99
CA THR A 241 19.50 25.33 -17.09
C THR A 241 18.03 25.71 -16.91
N PHE A 242 17.74 26.55 -15.92
CA PHE A 242 16.37 27.03 -15.63
C PHE A 242 16.25 28.56 -15.66
N GLY A 243 15.31 29.04 -16.48
CA GLY A 243 14.92 30.43 -16.61
C GLY A 243 13.84 30.87 -15.60
N ASN A 244 13.52 32.17 -15.60
CA ASN A 244 12.49 32.77 -14.75
C ASN A 244 11.43 33.48 -15.60
N THR A 245 10.16 33.35 -15.23
CA THR A 245 9.01 33.93 -15.93
C THR A 245 8.51 35.24 -15.29
N THR A 246 8.61 35.45 -13.96
CA THR A 246 8.43 36.69 -13.13
C THR A 246 8.16 36.30 -11.65
N SER A 247 7.62 37.15 -10.76
CA SER A 247 7.46 36.87 -9.31
C SER A 247 6.36 35.84 -8.99
N LYS A 248 6.59 34.97 -7.99
CA LYS A 248 5.66 33.92 -7.52
C LYS A 248 4.53 34.50 -6.63
N SER A 249 3.39 33.82 -6.55
CA SER A 249 2.27 34.23 -5.70
C SER A 249 2.59 33.90 -4.24
N GLY A 250 1.96 34.60 -3.30
CA GLY A 250 2.14 34.36 -1.87
C GLY A 250 1.33 33.19 -1.30
N ALA A 251 0.54 32.46 -2.12
CA ALA A 251 -0.34 31.38 -1.67
C ALA A 251 0.18 30.00 -2.15
N PRO A 252 0.43 29.04 -1.24
CA PRO A 252 0.91 27.71 -1.61
C PRO A 252 -0.01 27.02 -2.64
N GLY A 253 0.56 26.50 -3.72
CA GLY A 253 -0.23 25.79 -4.75
C GLY A 253 -1.05 26.68 -5.68
N THR A 254 -0.96 28.00 -5.54
CA THR A 254 -1.48 28.94 -6.52
C THR A 254 -0.32 29.33 -7.43
N VAL A 255 -0.42 28.98 -8.72
CA VAL A 255 0.54 29.31 -9.77
C VAL A 255 0.57 30.84 -9.92
N GLY A 256 1.43 31.50 -9.14
CA GLY A 256 1.85 32.87 -9.41
C GLY A 256 2.90 32.91 -10.48
N SER A 257 3.15 34.07 -11.07
CA SER A 257 3.92 34.39 -12.30
C SER A 257 5.36 33.89 -12.40
N GLY A 258 5.83 33.05 -11.48
CA GLY A 258 7.24 32.72 -11.30
C GLY A 258 7.59 31.25 -11.35
N ALA A 259 6.88 30.44 -12.13
CA ALA A 259 7.28 29.06 -12.37
C ALA A 259 8.69 29.01 -13.00
N ARG A 260 9.50 28.07 -12.53
CA ARG A 260 10.81 27.76 -13.10
C ARG A 260 10.60 26.98 -14.37
N TYR A 261 11.28 27.39 -15.44
CA TYR A 261 11.18 26.67 -16.71
C TYR A 261 12.53 26.29 -17.29
N SER A 262 12.55 25.17 -18.01
CA SER A 262 13.69 24.77 -18.82
C SER A 262 13.24 24.38 -20.22
N THR A 263 14.09 24.67 -21.20
CA THR A 263 13.96 24.17 -22.58
C THR A 263 14.96 23.05 -22.86
N GLN A 264 15.82 22.70 -21.88
CA GLN A 264 16.87 21.70 -22.03
C GLN A 264 16.29 20.30 -21.82
N VAL A 265 16.47 19.41 -22.81
CA VAL A 265 16.18 17.98 -22.67
C VAL A 265 16.97 17.41 -21.50
N GLY A 266 16.34 16.63 -20.64
CA GLY A 266 16.96 16.02 -19.48
C GLY A 266 17.19 16.99 -18.32
N ALA A 267 16.70 18.23 -18.38
CA ALA A 267 16.64 19.10 -17.21
C ALA A 267 15.70 18.51 -16.15
N LYS A 268 16.09 18.62 -14.88
CA LYS A 268 15.40 17.99 -13.75
C LYS A 268 15.04 19.01 -12.68
N ALA A 269 13.84 18.87 -12.12
CA ALA A 269 13.36 19.58 -10.95
C ALA A 269 13.00 18.56 -9.86
N ALA A 270 13.79 18.51 -8.80
CA ALA A 270 13.65 17.57 -7.69
C ALA A 270 13.02 18.25 -6.48
N PHE A 271 11.87 17.74 -6.05
CA PHE A 271 11.12 18.13 -4.86
C PHE A 271 11.32 17.05 -3.79
N ARG A 272 11.83 17.41 -2.62
CA ARG A 272 12.22 16.52 -1.51
C ARG A 272 11.68 17.06 -0.17
N PRO A 273 10.36 17.01 0.07
CA PRO A 273 9.73 17.62 1.23
C PRO A 273 10.32 17.17 2.55
N ALA A 274 10.16 17.98 3.60
CA ALA A 274 10.16 17.44 4.95
C ALA A 274 8.85 16.68 5.14
N ILE A 275 8.94 15.38 5.46
CA ILE A 275 7.78 14.54 5.71
C ILE A 275 7.61 14.43 7.23
N PRO A 276 6.53 14.96 7.82
CA PRO A 276 6.42 15.00 9.28
C PRO A 276 6.09 13.64 9.91
N GLN A 277 5.49 12.73 9.15
CA GLN A 277 5.15 11.40 9.64
C GLN A 277 5.32 10.32 8.58
N ALA A 278 5.67 9.12 9.02
CA ALA A 278 5.64 7.97 8.15
C ALA A 278 4.18 7.60 7.80
N GLY A 279 3.93 7.24 6.55
CA GLY A 279 2.57 7.11 6.07
C GLY A 279 2.45 6.84 4.60
N LEU A 280 1.22 6.58 4.18
CA LEU A 280 0.80 6.56 2.80
C LEU A 280 0.41 7.99 2.38
N TYR A 281 0.84 8.42 1.21
CA TYR A 281 0.57 9.76 0.67
C TYR A 281 0.13 9.71 -0.80
N ASP A 282 -0.96 10.41 -1.11
CA ASP A 282 -1.26 10.77 -2.48
C ASP A 282 -0.34 11.91 -2.93
N VAL A 283 0.21 11.78 -4.14
CA VAL A 283 1.16 12.76 -4.67
C VAL A 283 0.53 13.48 -5.85
N TYR A 284 0.56 14.80 -5.79
CA TYR A 284 0.03 15.69 -6.81
C TYR A 284 1.10 16.64 -7.31
N VAL A 285 0.97 17.06 -8.57
CA VAL A 285 1.82 18.09 -9.17
C VAL A 285 0.94 19.18 -9.76
N THR A 286 1.44 20.41 -9.75
CA THR A 286 0.88 21.51 -10.52
C THR A 286 1.93 22.05 -11.46
N LEU A 287 1.50 22.41 -12.66
CA LEU A 287 2.33 23.05 -13.68
C LEU A 287 1.77 24.44 -14.02
N ASP A 288 2.62 25.27 -14.61
CA ASP A 288 2.22 26.57 -15.16
C ASP A 288 1.91 26.44 -16.66
N ASP A 289 0.67 26.78 -17.04
CA ASP A 289 0.21 26.79 -18.43
C ASP A 289 0.30 28.18 -19.09
N ARG A 290 0.80 29.24 -18.43
CA ARG A 290 0.79 30.61 -18.99
C ARG A 290 1.52 30.81 -20.32
N TYR A 291 2.38 29.88 -20.69
CA TYR A 291 3.09 29.93 -21.96
C TYR A 291 2.56 28.92 -22.98
N SER A 292 1.41 28.28 -22.71
CA SER A 292 0.74 27.30 -23.58
C SER A 292 0.24 27.95 -24.88
N GLY A 293 1.15 28.20 -25.82
CA GLY A 293 0.80 28.34 -27.23
C GLY A 293 0.62 26.95 -27.86
N PRO A 294 0.08 26.86 -29.09
CA PRO A 294 -0.04 25.61 -29.85
C PRO A 294 1.29 24.93 -30.22
N ASN A 295 2.43 25.40 -29.70
CA ASN A 295 3.78 24.91 -29.99
C ASN A 295 4.58 24.57 -28.71
N ASN A 296 3.91 24.19 -27.61
CA ASN A 296 4.49 24.03 -26.26
C ASN A 296 4.47 22.57 -25.78
N ASP A 297 4.92 21.63 -26.59
CA ASP A 297 4.67 20.20 -26.39
C ASP A 297 5.78 19.47 -25.62
N ALA A 298 6.13 19.92 -24.40
CA ALA A 298 7.16 19.25 -23.59
C ALA A 298 6.55 18.09 -22.79
N ASN A 299 6.98 16.86 -23.07
CA ASN A 299 6.63 15.70 -22.24
C ASN A 299 7.40 15.71 -20.93
N VAL A 300 6.70 15.47 -19.82
CA VAL A 300 7.27 15.49 -18.47
C VAL A 300 7.28 14.08 -17.87
N GLY A 301 8.46 13.50 -17.77
CA GLY A 301 8.69 12.28 -17.01
C GLY A 301 8.71 12.58 -15.52
N TYR A 302 8.29 11.63 -14.69
CA TYR A 302 8.43 11.77 -13.25
C TYR A 302 9.00 10.51 -12.62
N VAL A 303 9.83 10.71 -11.61
CA VAL A 303 10.37 9.66 -10.77
C VAL A 303 10.10 10.04 -9.32
N ILE A 304 9.23 9.28 -8.67
CA ILE A 304 8.99 9.38 -7.23
C ILE A 304 10.03 8.49 -6.56
N THR A 305 11.00 9.08 -5.88
CA THR A 305 11.95 8.33 -5.07
C THR A 305 11.40 8.19 -3.66
N ASN A 306 11.37 6.98 -3.11
CA ASN A 306 11.33 6.74 -1.67
C ASN A 306 12.76 6.42 -1.18
N ALA A 307 13.04 6.51 0.11
CA ALA A 307 14.35 6.18 0.70
C ALA A 307 14.73 4.70 0.43
N GLY A 308 15.28 4.43 -0.75
CA GLY A 308 15.68 3.10 -1.24
C GLY A 308 15.24 2.80 -2.67
N THR A 309 14.00 3.16 -3.05
CA THR A 309 13.43 2.68 -4.32
C THR A 309 12.64 3.74 -5.07
N PRO A 310 12.99 3.99 -6.34
CA PRO A 310 12.18 4.83 -7.23
C PRO A 310 10.93 4.11 -7.73
N ILE A 311 9.76 4.71 -7.53
CA ILE A 311 8.57 4.50 -8.35
C ILE A 311 8.67 5.48 -9.52
N SER A 312 8.80 4.99 -10.75
CA SER A 312 8.87 5.84 -11.94
C SER A 312 7.61 5.71 -12.79
N GLY A 313 7.27 6.79 -13.50
CA GLY A 313 6.19 6.82 -14.46
C GLY A 313 6.39 7.96 -15.45
N THR A 314 5.53 8.05 -16.45
CA THR A 314 5.48 9.22 -17.33
C THR A 314 4.08 9.79 -17.26
N VAL A 315 3.95 11.06 -16.91
CA VAL A 315 2.67 11.76 -17.04
C VAL A 315 2.76 12.58 -18.31
N TYR A 316 1.85 12.30 -19.24
CA TYR A 316 1.66 13.15 -20.41
C TYR A 316 0.97 14.43 -19.97
N LEU A 317 1.77 15.41 -19.57
CA LEU A 317 1.31 16.74 -19.22
C LEU A 317 1.25 17.56 -20.51
N HIS A 318 0.19 17.37 -21.30
CA HIS A 318 -0.05 18.19 -22.49
C HIS A 318 -0.59 19.56 -22.06
N PRO A 319 0.15 20.67 -22.24
CA PRO A 319 -0.27 21.99 -21.76
C PRO A 319 -1.40 22.61 -22.59
N TYR A 320 -1.90 21.92 -23.64
CA TYR A 320 -3.16 22.29 -24.30
C TYR A 320 -4.40 21.67 -23.64
N THR A 321 -4.31 21.04 -22.47
CA THR A 321 -5.53 20.69 -21.71
C THR A 321 -6.05 21.98 -21.06
N PRO A 322 -7.08 22.65 -21.62
CA PRO A 322 -7.47 23.97 -21.15
C PRO A 322 -7.98 23.86 -19.71
N GLY A 323 -7.50 24.74 -18.82
CA GLY A 323 -7.99 24.81 -17.44
C GLY A 323 -7.17 24.03 -16.40
N LEU A 324 -5.97 23.54 -16.74
CA LEU A 324 -5.03 22.93 -15.77
C LEU A 324 -4.29 23.95 -14.91
N ARG A 325 -4.34 25.24 -15.22
CA ARG A 325 -3.79 26.29 -14.35
C ARG A 325 -4.31 26.18 -12.93
N ASN A 326 -3.41 26.18 -11.95
CA ASN A 326 -3.76 26.06 -10.52
C ASN A 326 -4.55 24.77 -10.20
N LYS A 327 -4.43 23.73 -11.04
CA LYS A 327 -5.02 22.42 -10.76
C LYS A 327 -3.94 21.46 -10.31
N TRP A 328 -4.26 20.73 -9.26
CA TRP A 328 -3.44 19.63 -8.77
C TRP A 328 -3.78 18.37 -9.57
N LEU A 329 -2.83 17.88 -10.35
CA LEU A 329 -2.94 16.58 -11.00
C LEU A 329 -2.36 15.51 -10.08
N LYS A 330 -3.16 14.50 -9.74
CA LYS A 330 -2.69 13.32 -9.00
C LYS A 330 -1.80 12.47 -9.90
N ILE A 331 -0.57 12.20 -9.46
CA ILE A 331 0.42 11.38 -10.21
C ILE A 331 0.69 10.04 -9.54
N ALA A 332 0.37 9.90 -8.26
CA ALA A 332 0.42 8.64 -7.54
C ALA A 332 -0.55 8.65 -6.36
N SER A 333 -1.00 7.46 -5.95
CA SER A 333 -1.85 7.29 -4.78
C SER A 333 -1.16 6.46 -3.72
N GLY A 334 -1.34 6.84 -2.46
CA GLY A 334 -0.93 6.05 -1.31
C GLY A 334 0.58 5.86 -1.10
N VAL A 335 1.45 6.43 -1.92
CA VAL A 335 2.91 6.23 -1.87
C VAL A 335 3.47 6.28 -0.43
N PRO A 336 4.25 5.28 0.00
CA PRO A 336 4.82 5.23 1.33
C PRO A 336 5.93 6.29 1.49
N PHE A 337 5.83 7.17 2.47
CA PHE A 337 6.93 8.02 2.88
C PHE A 337 7.32 7.73 4.33
N GLN A 338 8.60 7.91 4.63
CA GLN A 338 9.11 7.89 5.99
C GLN A 338 9.16 9.32 6.53
N ALA A 339 9.01 9.47 7.85
CA ALA A 339 9.23 10.76 8.49
C ALA A 339 10.69 11.18 8.35
N GLY A 340 10.93 12.47 8.09
CA GLY A 340 12.28 13.02 8.07
C GLY A 340 12.35 14.44 7.51
N ALA A 341 13.53 15.02 7.64
CA ALA A 341 13.80 16.38 7.20
C ALA A 341 13.81 16.49 5.67
N ALA A 342 13.59 17.71 5.17
CA ALA A 342 13.69 18.00 3.75
C ALA A 342 15.04 17.55 3.19
N GLY A 343 15.03 16.96 2.00
CA GLY A 343 16.23 16.42 1.33
C GLY A 343 16.78 15.11 1.90
N THR A 344 16.32 14.67 3.07
CA THR A 344 16.75 13.38 3.67
C THR A 344 15.82 12.22 3.36
N VAL A 345 14.58 12.54 3.00
CA VAL A 345 13.55 11.58 2.61
C VAL A 345 13.30 11.65 1.11
N GLY A 346 12.64 10.61 0.59
CA GLY A 346 12.22 10.54 -0.80
C GLY A 346 11.35 11.74 -1.24
N GLY A 347 11.15 11.89 -2.55
CA GLY A 347 10.24 12.88 -3.11
C GLY A 347 10.05 12.72 -4.61
N VAL A 348 9.64 13.77 -5.30
CA VAL A 348 9.33 13.73 -6.74
C VAL A 348 10.43 14.41 -7.54
N GLU A 349 10.95 13.74 -8.55
CA GLU A 349 11.81 14.32 -9.58
C GLU A 349 11.02 14.41 -10.88
N LEU A 350 10.87 15.63 -11.40
CA LEU A 350 10.28 15.89 -12.70
C LEU A 350 11.41 16.09 -13.72
N THR A 351 11.32 15.41 -14.86
CA THR A 351 12.34 15.46 -15.93
C THR A 351 11.68 15.92 -17.22
N ASN A 352 12.33 16.85 -17.92
CA ASN A 352 11.98 17.19 -19.30
C ASN A 352 12.40 16.04 -20.23
N VAL A 353 11.46 15.23 -20.72
CA VAL A 353 11.74 14.01 -21.50
C VAL A 353 11.91 14.34 -22.97
N ASP A 354 11.02 15.15 -23.52
CA ASP A 354 11.05 15.58 -24.90
C ASP A 354 11.19 17.11 -24.94
N GLY A 355 12.42 17.60 -24.70
CA GLY A 355 12.79 18.84 -25.37
C GLY A 355 12.87 18.50 -26.85
N ASP A 356 12.21 19.28 -27.70
CA ASP A 356 11.85 18.94 -29.08
C ASP A 356 12.95 18.46 -30.06
N GLY A 357 14.19 18.19 -29.65
CA GLY A 357 15.25 17.69 -30.52
C GLY A 357 15.66 18.67 -31.63
N THR A 358 15.02 19.83 -31.71
CA THR A 358 15.31 20.88 -32.69
C THR A 358 15.27 22.19 -31.93
N GLY A 359 16.44 22.63 -31.44
CA GLY A 359 16.62 23.86 -30.65
C GLY A 359 16.30 25.18 -31.37
N SER A 360 15.22 25.21 -32.15
CA SER A 360 14.72 26.32 -32.95
C SER A 360 13.36 26.85 -32.47
N ASN A 361 12.64 26.19 -31.54
CA ASN A 361 11.41 26.73 -30.97
C ASN A 361 11.56 27.21 -29.50
N PRO A 362 11.74 28.53 -29.26
CA PRO A 362 11.91 29.10 -27.91
C PRO A 362 10.66 29.05 -27.02
N GLN A 363 9.57 28.43 -27.52
CA GLN A 363 8.31 28.32 -26.82
C GLN A 363 8.18 27.00 -26.03
N ASN A 364 8.85 25.91 -26.41
CA ASN A 364 8.69 24.61 -25.73
C ASN A 364 9.35 24.56 -24.35
N ARG A 365 8.56 24.63 -23.27
CA ARG A 365 9.04 24.89 -21.91
C ARG A 365 8.47 23.88 -20.92
N PHE A 366 9.35 23.13 -20.26
CA PHE A 366 9.04 22.37 -19.05
C PHE A 366 8.89 23.36 -17.88
N CYS A 367 7.70 23.45 -17.27
CA CYS A 367 7.42 24.36 -16.15
C CYS A 367 7.12 23.58 -14.86
N ALA A 368 8.07 23.51 -13.93
CA ALA A 368 7.86 22.90 -12.62
C ALA A 368 7.46 23.96 -11.58
N ASP A 369 6.22 23.90 -11.08
CA ASP A 369 5.74 24.87 -10.09
C ASP A 369 5.73 24.32 -8.66
N ALA A 370 4.93 23.29 -8.39
CA ALA A 370 4.86 22.71 -7.06
C ALA A 370 4.44 21.24 -7.06
N VAL A 371 4.79 20.56 -5.97
CA VAL A 371 4.39 19.19 -5.66
C VAL A 371 3.70 19.20 -4.29
N LYS A 372 2.62 18.43 -4.18
CA LYS A 372 1.81 18.28 -2.98
C LYS A 372 1.72 16.82 -2.57
N PHE A 373 1.97 16.54 -1.30
CA PHE A 373 1.85 15.22 -0.70
C PHE A 373 0.69 15.26 0.29
N VAL A 374 -0.35 14.47 0.03
CA VAL A 374 -1.56 14.43 0.86
C VAL A 374 -1.56 13.16 1.66
N TYR A 375 -1.53 13.25 3.00
CA TYR A 375 -1.53 12.04 3.83
C TYR A 375 -2.87 11.30 3.71
N VAL A 376 -2.82 10.00 3.40
CA VAL A 376 -4.02 9.18 3.26
C VAL A 376 -4.19 8.14 4.36
N GLY A 377 -3.14 7.82 5.12
CA GLY A 377 -3.23 6.89 6.24
C GLY A 377 -1.89 6.30 6.67
N PRO A 378 -1.88 5.47 7.73
CA PRO A 378 -0.68 4.79 8.18
C PRO A 378 -0.23 3.72 7.19
N ILE A 379 1.06 3.39 7.21
CA ILE A 379 1.56 2.19 6.53
C ILE A 379 1.09 0.97 7.35
N PRO A 380 0.43 -0.04 6.75
CA PRO A 380 0.01 -1.24 7.48
C PRO A 380 1.21 -1.93 8.15
N SER A 381 1.10 -2.24 9.44
CA SER A 381 2.09 -3.03 10.18
C SER A 381 1.73 -4.52 10.24
N GLU A 382 0.44 -4.85 10.12
CA GLU A 382 -0.07 -6.21 9.96
C GLU A 382 -1.00 -6.25 8.76
N ILE A 383 -0.96 -7.37 8.04
CA ILE A 383 -1.71 -7.60 6.81
C ILE A 383 -2.44 -8.93 7.00
N GLY A 384 -3.59 -8.85 7.65
CA GLY A 384 -4.51 -9.97 7.84
C GLY A 384 -4.16 -10.94 8.98
N CYS A 385 -5.20 -11.34 9.71
CA CYS A 385 -5.17 -12.29 10.82
C CYS A 385 -6.29 -13.32 10.63
N TRP A 386 -5.97 -14.45 10.03
CA TRP A 386 -6.92 -15.43 9.53
C TRP A 386 -6.98 -16.65 10.45
N GLU A 387 -8.17 -17.14 10.77
CA GLU A 387 -8.35 -18.48 11.35
C GLU A 387 -9.23 -19.28 10.40
N HIS A 388 -8.77 -20.44 9.98
CA HIS A 388 -9.43 -21.33 9.02
C HIS A 388 -9.78 -22.67 9.68
N TYR A 389 -10.96 -23.19 9.36
CA TYR A 389 -11.41 -24.53 9.72
C TYR A 389 -11.62 -25.32 8.43
N GLU A 390 -10.96 -26.45 8.28
CA GLU A 390 -11.45 -27.44 7.33
C GLU A 390 -12.58 -28.24 8.02
N GLU A 391 -13.69 -28.43 7.31
CA GLU A 391 -14.82 -29.31 7.69
C GLU A 391 -14.89 -30.55 6.81
#